data_AF-A0A9E2GVX2-F1
#
_entry.id   AF-A0A9E2GVX2-F1
#
_cell.length_a   1.000
_cell.length_b   1.000
_cell.length_c   1.000
_cell.angle_alpha   90.00
_cell.angle_beta   90.00
_cell.angle_gamma   90.00
#
_symmetry.space_group_name_H-M   'P 1'
#
loop_
_entity.id
_entity.type
_entity.pdbx_description
1 polymer ?
#
loop_
_entity_poly.entity_id
_entity_poly.type
_entity_poly.pdbx_seq_one_letter_code
_entity_poly.pdbx_strand_id
1 'polypeptide(L)'
;MRFARSYGVTQGIPELTSQKIWEMSTWMAAEVVGLQVHVGRLEAGYKADIAVFGRTGTNPYDALIDSTATDVRLVLINGVGFYGDTNLQAATARNTYCENLDGCSVDKYLCVQDSPDGINRTNETYVDIHTQLYNILEGIGYPADEQYGRGDELLPLFTCQ
;
A
#
# COMPACT_ATOMS: atom_id res chain seq x y z
N MET A 1 -8.74 0.91 -6.22
CA MET A 1 -10.03 0.31 -6.65
C MET A 1 -11.06 1.34 -7.13
N ARG A 2 -11.12 2.57 -6.57
CA ARG A 2 -11.99 3.68 -7.06
C ARG A 2 -12.01 3.87 -8.57
N PHE A 3 -10.84 3.85 -9.22
CA PHE A 3 -10.72 4.01 -10.67
C PHE A 3 -11.54 2.95 -11.45
N ALA A 4 -11.40 1.67 -11.09
CA ALA A 4 -12.12 0.58 -11.74
C ALA A 4 -13.65 0.74 -11.58
N ARG A 5 -14.11 1.18 -10.41
CA ARG A 5 -15.53 1.47 -10.16
C ARG A 5 -16.02 2.64 -10.98
N SER A 6 -15.28 3.74 -11.01
CA SER A 6 -15.59 4.91 -11.84
C SER A 6 -15.68 4.53 -13.31
N TYR A 7 -14.70 3.76 -13.81
CA TYR A 7 -14.69 3.29 -15.18
C TYR A 7 -15.92 2.42 -15.49
N GLY A 8 -16.23 1.44 -14.64
CA GLY A 8 -17.41 0.59 -14.82
C GLY A 8 -18.72 1.37 -14.88
N VAL A 9 -18.88 2.39 -14.03
CA VAL A 9 -20.04 3.29 -14.05
C VAL A 9 -20.07 4.12 -15.34
N THR A 10 -18.95 4.76 -15.71
CA THR A 10 -18.88 5.61 -16.90
C THR A 10 -19.13 4.83 -18.20
N GLN A 11 -18.68 3.57 -18.26
CA GLN A 11 -18.87 2.72 -19.43
C GLN A 11 -20.18 1.91 -19.38
N GLY A 12 -20.98 2.04 -18.31
CA GLY A 12 -22.24 1.32 -18.18
C GLY A 12 -22.08 -0.20 -18.09
N ILE A 13 -21.05 -0.69 -17.39
CA ILE A 13 -20.75 -2.12 -17.19
C ILE A 13 -21.35 -2.58 -15.86
N PRO A 14 -22.57 -3.15 -15.83
CA PRO A 14 -23.25 -3.49 -14.59
C PRO A 14 -22.56 -4.61 -13.78
N GLU A 15 -21.73 -5.43 -14.42
CA GLU A 15 -20.99 -6.53 -13.77
C GLU A 15 -19.84 -6.02 -12.89
N LEU A 16 -19.32 -4.80 -13.12
CA LEU A 16 -18.27 -4.17 -12.32
C LEU A 16 -18.82 -3.55 -11.03
N THR A 17 -19.48 -4.40 -10.23
CA THR A 17 -19.94 -4.05 -8.88
C THR A 17 -18.76 -3.90 -7.91
N SER A 18 -18.98 -3.23 -6.77
CA SER A 18 -17.95 -3.07 -5.72
C SER A 18 -17.45 -4.42 -5.22
N GLN A 19 -18.37 -5.37 -5.04
CA GLN A 19 -18.02 -6.73 -4.67
C GLN A 19 -17.15 -7.38 -5.74
N LYS A 20 -17.53 -7.30 -7.02
CA LYS A 20 -16.75 -7.90 -8.10
C LYS A 20 -15.34 -7.31 -8.18
N ILE A 21 -15.19 -6.00 -8.00
CA ILE A 21 -13.88 -5.34 -7.99
C ILE A 21 -13.04 -5.80 -6.79
N TRP A 22 -13.65 -5.97 -5.61
CA TRP A 22 -12.98 -6.54 -4.44
C TRP A 22 -12.53 -7.99 -4.69
N GLU A 23 -13.38 -8.84 -5.27
CA GLU A 23 -13.04 -10.22 -5.65
C GLU A 23 -11.87 -10.26 -6.63
N MET A 24 -11.92 -9.40 -7.67
CA MET A 24 -10.86 -9.22 -8.68
C MET A 24 -9.54 -8.75 -8.07
N SER A 25 -9.60 -7.97 -6.99
CA SER A 25 -8.41 -7.42 -6.32
C SER A 25 -7.87 -8.31 -5.20
N THR A 26 -8.51 -9.45 -4.92
CA THR A 26 -8.15 -10.36 -3.83
C THR A 26 -8.03 -11.80 -4.33
N TRP A 27 -9.03 -12.64 -4.11
CA TRP A 27 -8.92 -14.08 -4.38
C TRP A 27 -8.84 -14.41 -5.87
N MET A 28 -9.51 -13.66 -6.75
CA MET A 28 -9.41 -13.90 -8.20
C MET A 28 -8.01 -13.53 -8.71
N ALA A 29 -7.42 -12.45 -8.21
CA ALA A 29 -6.03 -12.09 -8.53
C ALA A 29 -5.06 -13.19 -8.07
N ALA A 30 -5.26 -13.71 -6.85
CA ALA A 30 -4.45 -14.82 -6.33
C ALA A 30 -4.54 -16.06 -7.24
N GLU A 31 -5.71 -16.37 -7.79
CA GLU A 31 -5.88 -17.48 -8.75
C GLU A 31 -5.16 -17.25 -10.06
N VAL A 32 -5.25 -16.04 -10.63
CA VAL A 32 -4.56 -15.68 -11.88
C VAL A 32 -3.05 -15.83 -11.77
N VAL A 33 -2.46 -15.53 -10.61
CA VAL A 33 -1.01 -15.63 -10.38
C VAL A 33 -0.57 -16.95 -9.75
N GLY A 34 -1.47 -17.93 -9.59
CA GLY A 34 -1.14 -19.25 -9.05
C GLY A 34 -0.88 -19.30 -7.53
N LEU A 35 -1.40 -18.33 -6.77
CA LEU A 35 -1.25 -18.20 -5.32
C LEU A 35 -2.56 -18.45 -4.53
N GLN A 36 -3.61 -18.97 -5.17
CA GLN A 36 -4.94 -19.18 -4.59
C GLN A 36 -5.01 -20.11 -3.36
N VAL A 37 -3.95 -20.89 -3.10
CA VAL A 37 -3.84 -21.75 -1.89
C VAL A 37 -3.05 -21.09 -0.76
N HIS A 38 -2.57 -19.86 -0.97
CA HIS A 38 -1.71 -19.14 -0.02
C HIS A 38 -2.32 -17.81 0.43
N VAL A 39 -2.89 -17.02 -0.49
CA VAL A 39 -3.36 -15.65 -0.23
C VAL A 39 -4.71 -15.36 -0.91
N GLY A 40 -5.26 -14.19 -0.65
CA GLY A 40 -6.48 -13.67 -1.29
C GLY A 40 -7.78 -14.05 -0.60
N ARG A 41 -7.74 -14.97 0.39
CA ARG A 41 -8.90 -15.37 1.20
C ARG A 41 -8.59 -15.28 2.69
N LEU A 42 -9.61 -14.96 3.47
CA LEU A 42 -9.52 -14.91 4.93
C LEU A 42 -10.04 -16.24 5.52
N GLU A 43 -9.25 -17.29 5.38
CA GLU A 43 -9.63 -18.67 5.75
C GLU A 43 -8.47 -19.37 6.48
N ALA A 44 -8.78 -20.35 7.33
CA ALA A 44 -7.75 -21.11 8.04
C ALA A 44 -6.83 -21.85 7.03
N GLY A 45 -5.52 -21.81 7.28
CA GLY A 45 -4.50 -22.37 6.38
C GLY A 45 -3.91 -21.37 5.38
N TYR A 46 -4.53 -20.20 5.22
CA TYR A 46 -3.99 -19.11 4.40
C TYR A 46 -3.00 -18.25 5.18
N LYS A 47 -2.15 -17.51 4.46
CA LYS A 47 -1.31 -16.46 5.04
C LYS A 47 -2.19 -15.31 5.53
N ALA A 48 -1.84 -14.76 6.68
CA ALA A 48 -2.53 -13.62 7.27
C ALA A 48 -2.11 -12.30 6.60
N ASP A 49 -2.35 -12.20 5.29
CA ASP A 49 -2.18 -10.98 4.50
C ASP A 49 -3.51 -10.20 4.54
N ILE A 50 -3.57 -9.20 5.40
CA ILE A 50 -4.83 -8.55 5.81
C ILE A 50 -4.68 -7.04 5.72
N ALA A 51 -5.62 -6.38 5.05
CA ALA A 51 -5.79 -4.94 5.12
C ALA A 51 -7.07 -4.60 5.89
N VAL A 52 -6.96 -3.70 6.86
CA VAL A 52 -8.05 -3.24 7.73
C VAL A 52 -8.39 -1.81 7.38
N PHE A 53 -9.67 -1.54 7.16
CA PHE A 53 -10.19 -0.24 6.77
C PHE A 53 -11.18 0.27 7.82
N GLY A 54 -11.17 1.58 8.07
CA GLY A 54 -12.21 2.26 8.82
C GLY A 54 -13.54 2.16 8.07
N ARG A 55 -14.60 1.69 8.73
CA ARG A 55 -15.90 1.52 8.07
C ARG A 55 -16.65 2.85 8.03
N THR A 56 -16.92 3.34 6.82
CA THR A 56 -17.65 4.60 6.57
C THR A 56 -19.10 4.42 6.13
N GLY A 57 -19.57 3.17 5.94
CA GLY A 57 -20.92 2.89 5.43
C GLY A 57 -21.48 1.49 5.76
N THR A 58 -22.75 1.27 5.41
CA THR A 58 -23.47 0.01 5.68
C THR A 58 -23.10 -1.11 4.72
N ASN A 59 -22.90 -0.83 3.43
CA ASN A 59 -22.37 -1.81 2.49
C ASN A 59 -20.84 -1.90 2.64
N PRO A 60 -20.28 -3.03 3.07
CA PRO A 60 -18.83 -3.15 3.29
C PRO A 60 -18.02 -3.03 2.00
N TYR A 61 -18.55 -3.45 0.85
CA TYR A 61 -17.84 -3.37 -0.41
C TYR A 61 -17.77 -1.94 -0.93
N ASP A 62 -18.88 -1.19 -0.85
CA ASP A 62 -18.85 0.23 -1.23
C ASP A 62 -17.93 1.02 -0.30
N ALA A 63 -18.03 0.81 1.02
CA ALA A 63 -17.15 1.45 2.00
C ALA A 63 -15.65 1.18 1.72
N LEU A 64 -15.30 -0.05 1.33
CA LEU A 64 -13.93 -0.39 0.93
C LEU A 64 -13.51 0.29 -0.37
N ILE A 65 -14.35 0.26 -1.41
CA ILE A 65 -14.01 0.84 -2.70
C ILE A 65 -13.80 2.35 -2.60
N ASP A 66 -14.60 3.02 -1.78
CA ASP A 66 -14.58 4.47 -1.57
C ASP A 66 -13.49 4.92 -0.58
N SER A 67 -12.86 3.98 0.12
CA SER A 67 -11.79 4.26 1.08
C SER A 67 -10.61 4.99 0.44
N THR A 68 -10.02 5.89 1.20
CA THR A 68 -8.83 6.68 0.87
C THR A 68 -7.62 6.24 1.69
N ALA A 69 -6.47 6.88 1.50
CA ALA A 69 -5.25 6.58 2.28
C ALA A 69 -5.45 6.74 3.81
N THR A 70 -6.30 7.68 4.23
CA THR A 70 -6.59 7.93 5.66
C THR A 70 -7.36 6.77 6.30
N ASP A 71 -8.22 6.10 5.52
CA ASP A 71 -9.12 5.04 5.98
C ASP A 71 -8.41 3.70 6.19
N VAL A 72 -7.23 3.49 5.62
CA VAL A 72 -6.41 2.29 5.88
C VAL A 72 -5.87 2.36 7.31
N ARG A 73 -6.37 1.48 8.19
CA ARG A 73 -6.02 1.46 9.62
C ARG A 73 -4.80 0.57 9.90
N LEU A 74 -4.68 -0.55 9.17
CA LEU A 74 -3.62 -1.54 9.39
C LEU A 74 -3.43 -2.40 8.14
N VAL A 75 -2.18 -2.74 7.83
CA VAL A 75 -1.80 -3.73 6.81
C VAL A 75 -0.85 -4.73 7.46
N LEU A 76 -1.27 -5.98 7.43
CA LEU A 76 -0.53 -7.14 7.91
C LEU A 76 -0.02 -7.95 6.71
N ILE A 77 1.23 -8.39 6.77
CA ILE A 77 1.78 -9.40 5.86
C ILE A 77 2.20 -10.58 6.73
N ASN A 78 1.64 -11.75 6.44
CA ASN A 78 1.82 -12.97 7.22
C ASN A 78 1.56 -12.75 8.73
N GLY A 79 0.56 -11.93 9.07
CA GLY A 79 0.14 -11.64 10.44
C GLY A 79 0.98 -10.57 11.16
N VAL A 80 1.94 -9.95 10.47
CA VAL A 80 2.85 -8.96 11.04
C VAL A 80 2.54 -7.59 10.45
N GLY A 81 2.47 -6.53 11.26
CA GLY A 81 2.12 -5.18 10.83
C GLY A 81 3.27 -4.44 10.17
N PHE A 82 3.05 -4.01 8.92
CA PHE A 82 4.01 -3.23 8.15
C PHE A 82 3.60 -1.76 8.02
N TYR A 83 2.30 -1.47 8.06
CA TYR A 83 1.77 -0.13 7.91
C TYR A 83 0.46 -0.01 8.69
N GLY A 84 0.20 1.14 9.29
CA GLY A 84 -1.07 1.38 9.98
C GLY A 84 -1.10 2.70 10.73
N ASP A 85 -2.17 2.92 11.47
CA ASP A 85 -2.27 4.05 12.39
C ASP A 85 -1.22 3.93 13.50
N THR A 86 -0.57 5.03 13.86
CA THR A 86 0.51 5.04 14.87
C THR A 86 0.05 4.48 16.23
N ASN A 87 -1.23 4.63 16.60
CA ASN A 87 -1.77 4.07 17.84
C ASN A 87 -1.82 2.52 17.87
N LEU A 88 -1.67 1.85 16.71
CA LEU A 88 -1.60 0.38 16.61
C LEU A 88 -0.16 -0.15 16.56
N GLN A 89 0.83 0.72 16.36
CA GLN A 89 2.22 0.33 16.12
C GLN A 89 2.78 -0.57 17.24
N ALA A 90 2.61 -0.18 18.49
CA ALA A 90 3.14 -0.92 19.65
C ALA A 90 2.64 -2.37 19.73
N ALA A 91 1.45 -2.65 19.19
CA ALA A 91 0.85 -3.99 19.21
C ALA A 91 1.10 -4.81 17.94
N THR A 92 1.47 -4.16 16.83
CA THR A 92 1.40 -4.79 15.51
C THR A 92 2.68 -4.70 14.69
N ALA A 93 3.54 -3.72 14.94
CA ALA A 93 4.71 -3.45 14.12
C ALA A 93 5.66 -4.65 13.99
N ARG A 94 6.19 -4.86 12.79
CA ARG A 94 7.15 -5.92 12.48
C ARG A 94 8.41 -5.86 13.34
N ASN A 95 8.91 -4.65 13.59
CA ASN A 95 10.11 -4.39 14.35
C ASN A 95 10.04 -2.98 14.96
N THR A 96 11.12 -2.55 15.60
CA THR A 96 11.23 -1.23 16.25
C THR A 96 11.73 -0.13 15.31
N TYR A 97 11.92 -0.42 14.02
CA TYR A 97 12.59 0.45 13.05
C TYR A 97 11.59 1.14 12.10
N CYS A 98 10.34 1.27 12.53
CA CYS A 98 9.29 1.87 11.73
C CYS A 98 9.37 3.40 11.79
N GLU A 99 9.10 4.05 10.67
CA GLU A 99 9.02 5.49 10.54
C GLU A 99 7.60 5.99 10.76
N ASN A 100 7.47 7.16 11.37
CA ASN A 100 6.21 7.89 11.44
C ASN A 100 6.07 8.76 10.18
N LEU A 101 4.91 8.66 9.54
CA LEU A 101 4.59 9.38 8.31
C LEU A 101 3.26 10.12 8.48
N ASP A 102 3.15 11.28 7.85
CA ASP A 102 1.87 11.99 7.71
C ASP A 102 1.09 11.41 6.52
N GLY A 103 0.10 10.57 6.81
CA GLY A 103 -0.82 9.97 5.85
C GLY A 103 -2.08 10.83 5.67
N CYS A 104 -1.94 12.00 5.04
CA CYS A 104 -3.03 12.96 4.80
C CYS A 104 -3.66 13.49 6.10
N SER A 105 -2.85 14.10 6.96
CA SER A 105 -3.20 14.59 8.30
C SER A 105 -3.61 13.49 9.28
N VAL A 106 -3.19 12.26 9.02
CA VAL A 106 -3.37 11.12 9.93
C VAL A 106 -2.00 10.51 10.19
N ASP A 107 -1.62 10.39 11.46
CA ASP A 107 -0.37 9.77 11.85
C ASP A 107 -0.37 8.27 11.50
N LYS A 108 0.58 7.89 10.65
CA LYS A 108 0.81 6.51 10.23
C LYS A 108 2.20 6.05 10.65
N TYR A 109 2.36 4.74 10.84
CA TYR A 109 3.66 4.09 10.88
C TYR A 109 3.90 3.29 9.60
N LEU A 110 5.16 3.18 9.17
CA LEU A 110 5.59 2.31 8.08
C LEU A 110 6.91 1.62 8.46
N CYS A 111 6.97 0.30 8.35
CA CYS A 111 8.15 -0.50 8.68
C CYS A 111 8.85 -0.98 7.40
N VAL A 112 9.69 -0.12 6.82
CA VAL A 112 10.53 -0.47 5.65
C VAL A 112 11.85 -1.09 6.09
N GLN A 113 12.56 -0.41 7.00
CA GLN A 113 13.85 -0.83 7.50
C GLN A 113 13.73 -2.15 8.26
N ASP A 114 14.62 -3.09 7.97
CA ASP A 114 14.68 -4.40 8.63
C ASP A 114 15.81 -4.48 9.64
N SER A 115 16.97 -3.89 9.34
CA SER A 115 18.12 -3.84 10.24
C SER A 115 18.89 -2.53 10.13
N PRO A 116 19.04 -1.74 11.21
CA PRO A 116 19.74 -0.46 11.20
C PRO A 116 21.26 -0.59 10.99
N ASP A 117 21.79 -1.81 11.16
CA ASP A 117 23.21 -2.14 10.95
C ASP A 117 23.41 -2.98 9.66
N GLY A 118 22.36 -3.11 8.85
CA GLY A 118 22.43 -3.79 7.57
C GLY A 118 23.46 -3.14 6.65
N ILE A 119 24.34 -3.95 6.05
CA ILE A 119 25.32 -3.49 5.04
C ILE A 119 24.74 -3.50 3.61
N ASN A 120 23.44 -3.75 3.49
CA ASN A 120 22.71 -3.83 2.23
C ASN A 120 21.39 -3.04 2.35
N ARG A 121 20.48 -3.23 1.40
CA ARG A 121 19.20 -2.50 1.35
C ARG A 121 18.25 -2.76 2.53
N THR A 122 18.57 -3.69 3.43
CA THR A 122 17.79 -3.93 4.66
C THR A 122 17.90 -2.79 5.68
N ASN A 123 18.88 -1.90 5.51
CA ASN A 123 19.05 -0.69 6.32
C ASN A 123 18.34 0.55 5.75
N GLU A 124 17.67 0.42 4.61
CA GLU A 124 17.01 1.58 4.00
C GLU A 124 15.70 1.93 4.71
N THR A 125 15.54 3.21 5.03
CA THR A 125 14.28 3.82 5.42
C THR A 125 13.43 4.15 4.18
N TYR A 126 12.15 4.50 4.36
CA TYR A 126 11.32 5.07 3.30
C TYR A 126 11.97 6.33 2.71
N VAL A 127 12.54 7.20 3.55
CA VAL A 127 13.24 8.40 3.09
C VAL A 127 14.43 8.03 2.21
N ASP A 128 15.25 7.06 2.62
CA ASP A 128 16.39 6.60 1.81
C ASP A 128 15.93 6.07 0.45
N ILE A 129 14.89 5.23 0.42
CA ILE A 129 14.36 4.66 -0.83
C ILE A 129 13.80 5.77 -1.72
N HIS A 130 13.02 6.70 -1.16
CA HIS A 130 12.43 7.80 -1.92
C HIS A 130 13.50 8.70 -2.53
N THR A 131 14.51 9.09 -1.74
CA THR A 131 15.63 9.90 -2.22
C THR A 131 16.42 9.19 -3.31
N GLN A 132 16.68 7.89 -3.16
CA GLN A 132 17.36 7.10 -4.20
C GLN A 132 16.57 7.08 -5.51
N LEU A 133 15.26 6.79 -5.45
CA LEU A 133 14.40 6.77 -6.62
C LEU A 133 14.32 8.14 -7.30
N TYR A 134 14.18 9.20 -6.52
CA TYR A 134 14.19 10.58 -7.04
C TYR A 134 15.50 10.89 -7.75
N ASN A 135 16.64 10.62 -7.11
CA ASN A 135 17.96 10.90 -7.69
C ASN A 135 18.18 10.13 -8.99
N ILE A 136 17.73 8.87 -9.07
CA ILE A 136 17.80 8.06 -10.29
C ILE A 136 16.96 8.67 -11.41
N LEU A 137 15.72 9.07 -11.11
CA LEU A 137 14.80 9.67 -12.09
C LEU A 137 15.23 11.07 -12.51
N GLU A 138 15.96 11.79 -11.66
CA GLU A 138 16.52 13.08 -11.98
C GLU A 138 17.83 12.94 -12.80
N GLY A 139 18.59 11.86 -12.57
CA GLY A 139 19.93 11.69 -13.12
C GLY A 139 21.01 12.32 -12.24
N ILE A 140 20.74 12.56 -10.96
CA ILE A 140 21.71 13.14 -10.02
C ILE A 140 22.94 12.22 -9.92
N GLY A 141 24.12 12.79 -10.17
CA GLY A 141 25.39 12.06 -10.25
C GLY A 141 25.92 11.85 -11.67
N TYR A 142 25.11 12.13 -12.70
CA TYR A 142 25.53 12.18 -14.10
C TYR A 142 25.84 13.62 -14.55
N PRO A 143 26.63 13.80 -15.64
CA PRO A 143 26.81 15.09 -16.29
C PRO A 143 25.48 15.79 -16.56
N ALA A 144 25.45 17.12 -16.47
CA ALA A 144 24.21 17.90 -16.55
C ALA A 144 23.45 17.70 -17.87
N ASP A 145 24.15 17.38 -18.95
CA ASP A 145 23.61 17.06 -20.28
C ASP A 145 23.05 15.63 -20.41
N GLU A 146 23.30 14.77 -19.42
CA GLU A 146 22.78 13.40 -19.33
C GLU A 146 21.64 13.25 -18.30
N GLN A 147 21.29 14.32 -17.58
CA GLN A 147 20.23 14.29 -16.57
C GLN A 147 18.84 14.15 -17.22
N TYR A 148 18.03 13.25 -16.65
CA TYR A 148 16.69 12.98 -17.16
C TYR A 148 15.68 14.06 -16.76
N GLY A 149 15.85 14.69 -15.59
CA GLY A 149 14.94 15.73 -15.09
C GLY A 149 13.51 15.24 -14.82
N ARG A 150 13.34 13.96 -14.44
CA ARG A 150 12.04 13.31 -14.24
C ARG A 150 11.78 12.97 -12.77
N GLY A 151 12.53 13.55 -11.83
CA GLY A 151 12.32 13.31 -10.39
C GLY A 151 10.90 13.62 -9.95
N ASP A 152 10.27 14.65 -10.53
CA ASP A 152 8.89 15.06 -10.24
C ASP A 152 7.82 14.06 -10.72
N GLU A 153 8.18 13.05 -11.52
CA GLU A 153 7.28 11.96 -11.90
C GLU A 153 7.17 10.88 -10.82
N LEU A 154 8.03 10.92 -9.80
CA LEU A 154 7.91 10.02 -8.65
C LEU A 154 6.65 10.39 -7.86
N LEU A 155 5.63 9.53 -7.95
CA LEU A 155 4.37 9.74 -7.24
C LEU A 155 4.60 9.67 -5.71
N PRO A 156 3.89 10.50 -4.93
CA PRO A 156 3.98 10.45 -3.47
C PRO A 156 3.39 9.15 -2.94
N LEU A 157 3.83 8.74 -1.74
CA LEU A 157 3.29 7.55 -1.07
C LEU A 157 1.78 7.66 -0.81
N PHE A 158 1.28 8.86 -0.50
CA PHE A 158 -0.14 9.13 -0.27
C PHE A 158 -0.67 10.15 -1.28
N THR A 159 -1.85 9.86 -1.85
CA THR A 159 -2.64 10.83 -2.61
C THR A 159 -3.82 11.29 -1.77
N CYS A 160 -3.80 12.55 -1.32
CA CYS A 160 -4.79 13.11 -0.39
C CYS A 160 -6.04 13.71 -1.07
N GLN A 161 -6.42 13.15 -2.24
CA GLN A 161 -7.55 13.59 -3.07
C GLN A 161 -8.83 12.79 -2.83
#